data_AF-A0A895YJ87-F1
#
_entry.id   AF-A0A895YJ87-F1
#
_cell.length_a   1.000
_cell.length_b   1.000
_cell.length_c   1.000
_cell.angle_alpha   90.00
_cell.angle_beta   90.00
_cell.angle_gamma   90.00
#
_symmetry.space_group_name_H-M   'P 1'
#
loop_
_entity.id
_entity.type
_entity.pdbx_description
1 polymer ?
#
loop_
_entity_poly.entity_id
_entity_poly.type
_entity_poly.pdbx_seq_one_letter_code
_entity_poly.pdbx_strand_id
1 'polypeptide(L)'
;MTTPDDDEPTGVWVSAAGPRFEVIRHEAGYRMYVYMFRRGGAPSAERDFATIGQIAKAITNLEQQGYQFDPGREPDSDRTVKENVARQWRSPKHLIGAGILFLVILVCGIVLVVD
;
A
#
# COMPACT_ATOMS: atom_id res chain seq x y z
N MET A 1 -8.97 -21.18 -18.49
CA MET A 1 -8.02 -21.40 -17.39
C MET A 1 -6.82 -20.52 -17.70
N THR A 2 -6.86 -19.28 -17.22
CA THR A 2 -5.77 -18.31 -17.38
C THR A 2 -4.68 -18.70 -16.39
N THR A 3 -3.50 -19.00 -16.91
CA THR A 3 -2.29 -19.29 -16.14
C THR A 3 -1.94 -18.04 -15.31
N PRO A 4 -1.74 -18.12 -13.99
CA PRO A 4 -1.50 -16.94 -13.15
C PRO A 4 -0.07 -16.38 -13.23
N ASP A 5 0.62 -16.52 -14.37
CA ASP A 5 2.02 -16.09 -14.55
C ASP A 5 2.18 -14.74 -15.28
N ASP A 6 1.10 -14.13 -15.79
CA ASP A 6 1.21 -12.90 -16.62
C ASP A 6 0.49 -11.65 -16.06
N ASP A 7 -0.25 -11.76 -14.96
CA ASP A 7 -0.86 -10.59 -14.31
C ASP A 7 0.09 -10.08 -13.22
N GLU A 8 1.00 -9.19 -13.61
CA GLU A 8 1.91 -8.49 -12.70
C GLU A 8 1.09 -7.88 -11.53
N PRO A 9 1.35 -8.25 -10.25
CA PRO A 9 0.46 -7.98 -9.12
C PRO A 9 0.51 -6.51 -8.69
N THR A 10 0.06 -5.64 -9.58
CA THR A 10 0.03 -4.19 -9.48
C THR A 10 -1.41 -3.72 -9.57
N GLY A 11 -1.71 -2.59 -8.94
CA GLY A 11 -3.05 -2.00 -8.97
C GLY A 11 -3.49 -1.46 -7.63
N VAL A 12 -4.81 -1.35 -7.46
CA VAL A 12 -5.41 -0.69 -6.31
C VAL A 12 -6.43 -1.60 -5.65
N TRP A 13 -6.33 -1.74 -4.33
CA TRP A 13 -7.27 -2.49 -3.50
C TRP A 13 -7.97 -1.54 -2.53
N VAL A 14 -9.30 -1.61 -2.51
CA VAL A 14 -10.16 -0.73 -1.70
C VAL A 14 -11.17 -1.54 -0.92
N SER A 15 -11.61 -1.02 0.22
CA SER A 15 -12.79 -1.53 0.92
C SER A 15 -13.77 -0.39 1.21
N ALA A 16 -15.02 -0.75 1.55
CA ALA A 16 -16.10 0.20 1.76
C ALA A 16 -15.84 1.23 2.88
N ALA A 17 -15.02 0.89 3.87
CA ALA A 17 -14.71 1.78 5.01
C ALA A 17 -13.23 1.80 5.40
N GLY A 18 -12.38 0.97 4.79
CA GLY A 18 -10.96 0.87 5.14
C GLY A 18 -10.03 1.71 4.28
N PRO A 19 -8.72 1.66 4.59
CA PRO A 19 -7.66 2.26 3.78
C PRO A 19 -7.68 1.81 2.32
N ARG A 20 -7.15 2.64 1.43
CA ARG A 20 -6.81 2.22 0.07
C ARG A 20 -5.39 1.68 0.07
N PHE A 21 -5.16 0.58 -0.63
CA PHE A 21 -3.84 0.02 -0.88
C PHE A 21 -3.50 0.18 -2.36
N GLU A 22 -2.28 0.60 -2.66
CA GLU A 22 -1.77 0.66 -4.03
C GLU A 22 -0.51 -0.17 -4.11
N VAL A 23 -0.42 -1.06 -5.09
CA VAL A 23 0.75 -1.89 -5.33
C VAL A 23 1.38 -1.49 -6.66
N ILE A 24 2.65 -1.15 -6.60
CA ILE A 24 3.43 -0.67 -7.75
C ILE A 24 4.69 -1.51 -7.87
N ARG A 25 5.06 -1.88 -9.09
CA ARG A 25 6.37 -2.47 -9.36
C ARG A 25 7.43 -1.39 -9.45
N HIS A 26 8.60 -1.66 -8.88
CA HIS A 26 9.80 -0.84 -9.03
C HIS A 26 11.00 -1.74 -9.33
N GLU A 27 12.16 -1.14 -9.59
CA GLU A 27 13.36 -1.85 -10.07
C GLU A 27 13.80 -3.03 -9.20
N ALA A 28 13.55 -2.97 -7.89
CA ALA A 28 13.99 -3.96 -6.92
C ALA A 28 12.87 -4.90 -6.42
N GLY A 29 11.63 -4.78 -6.93
CA GLY A 29 10.50 -5.58 -6.48
C GLY A 29 9.17 -4.84 -6.55
N TYR A 30 8.37 -4.97 -5.50
CA TYR A 30 7.04 -4.39 -5.38
C TYR A 30 6.95 -3.54 -4.13
N ARG A 31 6.22 -2.44 -4.22
CA ARG A 31 5.93 -1.56 -3.10
C ARG A 31 4.43 -1.43 -2.93
N MET A 32 3.97 -1.64 -1.70
CA MET A 32 2.59 -1.39 -1.30
C MET A 32 2.51 -0.09 -0.51
N TYR A 33 1.67 0.82 -0.98
CA TYR A 33 1.34 2.06 -0.31
C TYR A 33 -0.02 1.95 0.38
N VAL A 34 -0.14 2.51 1.58
CA VAL A 34 -1.36 2.50 2.38
C VAL A 34 -1.87 3.92 2.55
N TYR A 35 -3.08 4.20 2.11
CA TYR A 35 -3.73 5.49 2.20
C TYR A 35 -4.92 5.40 3.17
N MET A 36 -4.74 5.91 4.39
CA MET A 36 -5.81 5.95 5.40
C MET A 36 -6.99 6.84 4.97
N PHE A 37 -6.74 7.82 4.10
CA PHE A 37 -7.76 8.74 3.59
C PHE A 37 -7.94 8.55 2.08
N ARG A 38 -9.17 8.30 1.64
CA ARG A 38 -9.51 8.09 0.21
C ARG A 38 -9.16 9.25 -0.73
N ARG A 39 -8.95 10.46 -0.20
CA ARG A 39 -8.59 11.68 -0.94
C ARG A 39 -7.23 12.25 -0.53
N GLY A 40 -6.47 11.54 0.31
CA GLY A 40 -5.15 11.98 0.74
C GLY A 40 -4.15 11.86 -0.41
N GLY A 41 -3.38 12.92 -0.68
CA GLY A 41 -2.38 12.93 -1.75
C GLY A 41 -1.14 12.08 -1.42
N ALA A 42 -0.85 11.83 -0.14
CA ALA A 42 0.28 11.02 0.28
C ALA A 42 -0.16 9.77 1.06
N PRO A 43 0.56 8.65 0.90
CA PRO A 43 0.35 7.46 1.71
C PRO A 43 0.69 7.73 3.17
N SER A 44 -0.04 7.06 4.05
CA SER A 44 0.22 7.02 5.49
C SER A 44 1.31 6.00 5.85
N ALA A 45 1.53 4.99 5.02
CA ALA A 45 2.60 4.00 5.17
C ALA A 45 3.01 3.41 3.81
N GLU A 46 4.22 2.85 3.74
CA GLU A 46 4.72 2.07 2.61
C GLU A 46 5.39 0.78 3.10
N ARG A 47 5.38 -0.26 2.27
CA ARG A 47 6.08 -1.52 2.52
C ARG A 47 6.63 -2.10 1.22
N ASP A 48 7.91 -2.47 1.25
CA ASP A 48 8.60 -3.12 0.13
C ASP A 48 8.52 -4.65 0.23
N PHE A 49 8.46 -5.29 -0.94
CA PHE A 49 8.42 -6.73 -1.14
C PHE A 49 9.41 -7.09 -2.24
N ALA A 50 10.36 -7.97 -1.93
CA ALA A 50 11.44 -8.31 -2.85
C ALA A 50 10.98 -9.25 -3.98
N THR A 51 9.90 -10.00 -3.76
CA THR A 51 9.43 -11.03 -4.70
C THR A 51 7.93 -10.98 -4.94
N ILE A 52 7.53 -11.49 -6.11
CA ILE A 52 6.12 -11.68 -6.51
C ILE A 52 5.36 -12.49 -5.45
N GLY A 53 5.94 -13.57 -4.95
CA GLY A 53 5.28 -14.42 -3.95
C GLY A 53 4.99 -13.70 -2.63
N GLN A 54 5.86 -12.80 -2.19
CA GLN A 54 5.63 -12.03 -0.96
C GLN A 54 4.50 -11.01 -1.13
N ILE A 55 4.46 -10.30 -2.27
CA ILE A 55 3.38 -9.33 -2.54
C ILE A 55 2.05 -10.03 -2.82
N ALA A 56 2.06 -11.16 -3.55
CA ALA A 56 0.86 -11.96 -3.79
C ALA A 56 0.24 -12.43 -2.47
N LYS A 57 1.05 -12.91 -1.52
CA LYS A 57 0.57 -13.28 -0.17
C LYS A 57 -0.06 -12.07 0.56
N ALA A 58 0.53 -10.89 0.43
CA ALA A 58 -0.03 -9.67 1.03
C ALA A 58 -1.38 -9.29 0.39
N ILE A 59 -1.49 -9.39 -0.94
CA ILE A 59 -2.74 -9.15 -1.68
C ILE A 59 -3.82 -10.15 -1.26
N THR A 60 -3.51 -11.45 -1.21
CA THR A 60 -4.46 -12.47 -0.75
C THR A 60 -4.96 -12.17 0.67
N ASN A 61 -4.08 -11.73 1.57
CA ASN A 61 -4.48 -11.32 2.92
C ASN A 61 -5.40 -10.09 2.92
N LEU A 62 -5.20 -9.13 2.00
CA LEU A 62 -6.10 -8.00 1.82
C LEU A 62 -7.48 -8.47 1.31
N GLU A 63 -7.49 -9.34 0.32
CA GLU A 63 -8.73 -9.88 -0.25
C GLU A 63 -9.54 -10.68 0.78
N GLN A 64 -8.87 -11.47 1.62
CA GLN A 64 -9.49 -12.16 2.75
C GLN A 64 -10.08 -11.20 3.80
N GLN A 65 -9.53 -10.00 3.93
CA GLN A 65 -10.05 -8.93 4.80
C GLN A 65 -11.21 -8.14 4.14
N GLY A 66 -11.63 -8.51 2.93
CA GLY A 66 -12.72 -7.87 2.21
C GLY A 66 -12.30 -6.64 1.39
N TYR A 67 -11.01 -6.46 1.13
CA TYR A 67 -10.56 -5.50 0.12
C TYR A 67 -10.74 -6.10 -1.27
N GLN A 68 -11.15 -5.28 -2.22
CA GLN A 68 -11.38 -5.69 -3.60
C GLN A 68 -10.50 -4.89 -4.53
N PHE A 69 -10.02 -5.55 -5.58
CA PHE A 69 -9.33 -4.90 -6.68
C PHE A 69 -10.27 -3.89 -7.37
N ASP A 70 -9.80 -2.67 -7.57
CA ASP A 70 -10.51 -1.60 -8.26
C ASP A 70 -9.95 -1.44 -9.68
N PRO A 71 -10.53 -2.11 -10.70
CA PRO A 71 -10.02 -2.05 -12.07
C PRO A 71 -10.18 -0.68 -12.72
N GLY A 72 -11.00 0.22 -12.14
CA GLY A 72 -11.21 1.57 -12.64
C GLY A 72 -10.18 2.58 -12.14
N ARG A 73 -9.23 2.16 -11.31
CA ARG A 73 -8.24 3.04 -10.69
C ARG A 73 -6.83 2.49 -10.90
N GLU A 74 -6.03 3.28 -11.59
CA GLU A 74 -4.60 3.01 -11.75
C GLU A 74 -3.83 3.53 -10.53
N PRO A 75 -2.83 2.78 -10.03
CA PRO A 75 -1.98 3.26 -8.95
C PRO A 75 -1.15 4.45 -9.43
N ASP A 76 -0.88 5.42 -8.55
CA ASP A 76 0.03 6.51 -8.87
C ASP A 76 1.43 5.94 -9.16
N SER A 77 2.24 6.62 -9.99
CA SER A 77 3.64 6.19 -10.15
C SER A 77 4.43 6.36 -8.84
N ASP A 78 5.39 5.48 -8.56
CA ASP A 78 6.25 5.57 -7.36
C ASP A 78 6.87 6.97 -7.18
N ARG A 79 7.25 7.59 -8.30
CA ARG A 79 7.76 8.96 -8.34
C ARG A 79 6.70 9.98 -7.89
N THR A 80 5.48 9.88 -8.42
CA THR A 80 4.36 10.76 -8.03
C THR A 80 4.07 10.66 -6.54
N VAL A 81 4.07 9.44 -6.01
CA VAL A 81 3.84 9.19 -4.59
C VAL A 81 4.92 9.84 -3.73
N LYS A 82 6.21 9.64 -4.06
CA LYS A 82 7.34 10.27 -3.36
C LYS A 82 7.30 11.80 -3.43
N GLU A 83 6.92 12.36 -4.57
CA GLU A 83 6.74 13.81 -4.72
C GLU A 83 5.60 14.34 -3.84
N ASN A 84 4.47 13.62 -3.75
CA ASN A 84 3.36 13.98 -2.87
C ASN A 84 3.74 13.93 -1.39
N VAL A 85 4.46 12.88 -0.98
CA VAL A 85 5.02 12.76 0.38
C VAL A 85 5.92 13.97 0.64
N ALA A 86 6.91 14.23 -0.22
CA ALA A 86 7.84 15.35 -0.06
C ALA A 86 7.13 16.72 0.00
N ARG A 87 6.07 16.92 -0.81
CA ARG A 87 5.22 18.12 -0.76
C ARG A 87 4.49 18.25 0.58
N GLN A 88 3.96 17.16 1.13
CA GLN A 88 3.26 17.16 2.41
C GLN A 88 4.20 17.55 3.57
N TRP A 89 5.43 17.06 3.57
CA TRP A 89 6.44 17.39 4.60
C TRP A 89 7.01 18.81 4.49
N ARG A 90 6.99 19.43 3.30
CA ARG A 90 7.41 20.84 3.12
C ARG A 90 6.36 21.86 3.55
N SER A 91 5.11 21.43 3.82
CA SER A 91 4.06 22.35 4.23
C SER A 91 4.20 22.67 5.74
N PRO A 92 4.42 23.94 6.14
CA PRO A 92 4.70 24.32 7.53
C PRO A 92 3.54 24.06 8.51
N LYS A 93 2.38 23.58 8.02
CA LYS A 93 1.20 23.25 8.82
C LYS A 93 1.20 21.84 9.40
N HIS A 94 2.16 20.98 9.02
CA HIS A 94 2.19 19.57 9.42
C HIS A 94 3.49 19.16 10.12
N LEU A 95 3.88 19.89 11.17
CA LEU A 95 4.79 19.40 12.22
C LEU A 95 4.08 18.37 13.13
N ILE A 96 3.35 17.42 12.54
CA ILE A 96 2.76 16.25 13.22
C ILE A 96 3.34 15.00 12.54
N GLY A 97 4.63 15.06 12.20
CA GLY A 97 5.31 14.02 11.44
C GLY A 97 6.02 12.97 12.28
N ALA A 98 6.16 13.20 13.59
CA ALA A 98 6.81 12.25 14.49
C ALA A 98 5.83 11.24 15.13
N GLY A 99 4.51 11.41 14.93
CA GLY A 99 3.49 10.68 15.71
C GLY A 99 2.95 9.38 15.09
N ILE A 100 3.10 9.17 13.78
CA ILE A 100 2.45 8.03 13.08
C ILE A 100 3.45 6.90 12.79
N LEU A 101 4.61 6.88 13.47
CA LEU A 101 5.47 5.70 13.46
C LEU A 101 4.96 4.61 14.42
N PHE A 102 4.07 4.94 15.36
CA PHE A 102 3.74 4.04 16.48
C PHE A 102 2.51 3.14 16.26
N LEU A 103 1.59 3.47 15.34
CA LEU A 103 0.34 2.69 15.21
C LEU A 103 0.48 1.44 14.31
N VAL A 104 1.56 1.33 13.54
CA VAL A 104 1.82 0.17 12.66
C VAL A 104 2.21 -1.07 13.47
N ILE A 105 2.73 -0.91 14.70
CA ILE A 105 3.08 -2.03 15.57
C ILE A 105 1.82 -2.84 15.96
N LEU A 106 0.65 -2.20 16.05
CA LEU A 106 -0.59 -2.88 16.46
C LEU A 106 -1.24 -3.69 15.32
N VAL A 107 -1.03 -3.31 14.06
CA VAL A 107 -1.50 -4.08 12.90
C VAL A 107 -0.47 -5.15 12.48
N CYS A 108 0.83 -4.87 12.61
CA CYS A 108 1.88 -5.87 12.36
C CYS A 108 2.01 -6.92 13.47
N GLY A 109 1.53 -6.65 14.70
CA GLY A 109 1.50 -7.65 15.77
C GLY A 109 0.63 -8.88 15.48
N ILE A 110 -0.31 -8.77 14.53
CA ILE A 110 -1.13 -9.90 14.07
C ILE A 110 -0.38 -10.76 13.03
N VAL A 111 0.70 -10.24 12.44
CA VAL A 111 1.51 -10.98 11.44
C VAL A 111 2.66 -11.76 12.09
N LEU A 112 2.95 -11.55 13.38
CA LEU A 112 4.00 -12.27 14.13
C LEU A 112 3.46 -13.42 15.01
N VAL A 113 2.17 -13.75 14.91
CA VAL A 113 1.64 -15.00 15.44
C VAL A 113 1.33 -15.87 14.23
N VAL A 114 1.97 -17.05 14.18
CA VAL A 114 1.90 -18.12 13.18
C VAL A 114 3.21 -18.26 12.39
N ASP A 115 3.99 -19.21 12.90
CA ASP A 115 5.24 -19.86 12.45
C ASP A 115 6.58 -19.13 12.66
#